data_AF-A0A1I5NFC4-F1
#
_entry.id   AF-A0A1I5NFC4-F1
#
_cell.length_a   1.000
_cell.length_b   1.000
_cell.length_c   1.000
_cell.angle_alpha   90.00
_cell.angle_beta   90.00
_cell.angle_gamma   90.00
#
_symmetry.space_group_name_H-M   'P 1'
#
loop_
_entity.id
_entity.type
_entity.pdbx_description
1 polymer ?
#
loop_
_entity_poly.entity_id
_entity_poly.type
_entity_poly.pdbx_seq_one_letter_code
_entity_poly.pdbx_strand_id
1 'polypeptide(L)'
;MLNNIGLPGLLLIAVVVLVLFGRGKISSLMGEVGKGITAFKRGVSEGTKEIEDSSDSSQNARTASLPEHGDVTPPAHDDAVKADAKVDAEKHKA
;
A
#
# COMPACT_ATOMS: atom_id res chain seq x y z
N MET A 1 -27.34 40.93 -0.72
CA MET A 1 -27.62 40.84 0.73
C MET A 1 -27.90 39.40 1.23
N LEU A 2 -27.64 38.33 0.44
CA LEU A 2 -27.88 36.93 0.84
C LEU A 2 -26.65 36.23 1.45
N ASN A 3 -25.48 36.88 1.47
CA ASN A 3 -24.22 36.30 1.94
C ASN A 3 -24.16 36.03 3.46
N ASN A 4 -25.21 36.40 4.20
CA ASN A 4 -25.30 36.23 5.65
C ASN A 4 -26.20 35.06 6.11
N ILE A 5 -26.86 34.35 5.19
CA ILE A 5 -27.82 33.28 5.57
C ILE A 5 -27.17 31.89 5.59
N GLY A 6 -26.20 31.62 4.70
CA GLY A 6 -25.61 30.29 4.56
C GLY A 6 -24.71 29.92 5.75
N LEU A 7 -23.51 30.49 5.77
CA LEU A 7 -22.51 30.18 6.81
C LEU A 7 -22.91 30.68 8.21
N PRO A 8 -23.40 31.94 8.39
CA PRO A 8 -23.76 32.45 9.71
C PRO A 8 -25.04 31.81 10.27
N GLY A 9 -26.01 31.48 9.41
CA GLY A 9 -27.24 30.80 9.80
C GLY A 9 -26.97 29.38 10.31
N LEU A 10 -26.09 28.64 9.64
CA LEU A 10 -25.68 27.30 10.09
C LEU A 10 -24.93 27.36 11.43
N LEU A 11 -24.10 28.38 11.65
CA LEU A 11 -23.42 28.58 12.94
C LEU A 11 -24.44 28.84 14.06
N LEU A 12 -25.45 29.68 13.82
CA LEU A 12 -26.51 29.96 14.80
C LEU A 12 -27.25 28.67 15.18
N ILE A 13 -27.63 27.86 14.19
CA ILE A 13 -28.31 26.58 14.42
C ILE A 13 -27.40 25.64 15.24
N ALA A 14 -26.11 25.55 14.91
CA ALA A 14 -25.16 24.73 15.64
C ALA A 14 -25.04 25.14 17.12
N VAL A 15 -25.05 26.45 17.42
CA VAL A 15 -25.04 26.96 18.79
C VAL A 15 -26.33 26.60 19.54
N VAL A 16 -27.50 26.79 18.91
CA VAL A 16 -28.79 26.45 19.52
C VAL A 16 -28.87 24.96 19.85
N VAL A 17 -28.46 24.09 18.93
CA VAL A 17 -28.40 22.63 19.16
C VAL A 17 -27.41 22.30 20.28
N LEU A 18 -26.24 22.94 20.30
CA LEU A 18 -25.25 22.74 21.36
C LEU A 18 -25.77 23.15 22.75
N VAL A 19 -26.60 24.20 22.83
CA VAL A 19 -27.22 24.64 24.10
C VAL A 19 -28.32 23.67 24.55
N LEU A 20 -29.18 23.21 23.63
CA LEU A 20 -30.26 22.28 23.95
C LEU A 20 -29.77 20.88 24.33
N PHE A 21 -28.81 20.35 23.59
CA PHE A 21 -28.26 19.01 23.80
C PHE A 21 -27.06 19.00 24.76
N GLY A 22 -26.40 20.14 24.94
CA GLY A 22 -25.19 20.29 25.77
C GLY A 22 -23.93 19.69 25.12
N ARG A 23 -22.76 20.26 25.46
CA ARG A 23 -21.45 19.80 24.97
C ARG A 23 -21.13 18.32 25.24
N GLY A 24 -21.67 17.76 26.34
CA GLY A 24 -21.37 16.38 26.75
C GLY A 24 -22.05 15.31 25.90
N LYS A 25 -23.34 15.50 25.55
CA LYS A 25 -24.11 14.51 24.79
C LYS A 25 -23.63 14.42 23.34
N ILE A 26 -23.33 15.55 22.72
CA ILE A 26 -22.86 15.63 21.34
C ILE A 26 -21.47 14.98 21.20
N SER A 27 -20.56 15.19 22.15
CA SER A 27 -19.21 14.61 22.08
C SER A 27 -19.22 13.07 22.14
N SER A 28 -20.08 12.48 22.98
CA SER A 28 -20.22 11.02 23.05
C SER A 28 -20.79 10.45 21.75
N LEU A 29 -21.85 11.07 21.22
CA LEU A 29 -22.49 10.65 19.97
C LEU A 29 -21.56 10.82 18.76
N MET A 30 -20.83 11.93 18.69
CA MET A 30 -19.86 12.18 17.61
C MET A 30 -18.73 11.15 17.60
N GLY A 31 -18.33 10.65 18.78
CA GLY A 31 -17.35 9.57 18.90
C GLY A 31 -17.86 8.23 18.36
N GLU A 32 -19.09 7.85 18.69
CA GLU A 32 -19.71 6.60 18.20
C GLU A 32 -20.02 6.68 16.69
N VAL A 33 -20.58 7.80 16.23
CA VAL A 33 -20.84 8.08 14.82
C VAL A 33 -19.53 8.16 14.03
N GLY A 34 -18.48 8.77 14.58
CA GLY A 34 -17.17 8.88 13.93
C GLY A 34 -16.50 7.53 13.69
N LYS A 35 -16.63 6.58 14.63
CA LYS A 35 -16.19 5.19 14.42
C LYS A 35 -16.98 4.51 13.32
N GLY A 36 -18.31 4.71 13.27
CA GLY A 36 -19.18 4.18 12.21
C GLY A 36 -18.81 4.71 10.82
N ILE A 37 -18.61 6.02 10.69
CA ILE A 37 -18.19 6.65 9.42
C ILE A 37 -16.81 6.15 9.00
N THR A 38 -15.87 5.98 9.94
CA THR A 38 -14.52 5.47 9.65
C THR A 38 -14.54 4.01 9.20
N ALA A 39 -15.33 3.16 9.86
CA ALA A 39 -15.52 1.77 9.46
C ALA A 39 -16.17 1.66 8.08
N PHE A 40 -17.18 2.49 7.81
CA PHE A 40 -17.82 2.58 6.50
C PHE A 40 -16.83 3.02 5.43
N LYS A 41 -16.04 4.07 5.68
CA LYS A 41 -15.01 4.54 4.74
C LYS A 41 -13.96 3.48 4.45
N ARG A 42 -13.48 2.76 5.48
CA ARG A 42 -12.54 1.65 5.32
C ARG A 42 -13.15 0.52 4.50
N GLY A 43 -14.37 0.08 4.82
CA GLY A 43 -15.06 -0.98 4.08
C GLY A 43 -15.30 -0.62 2.61
N VAL A 44 -15.67 0.63 2.30
CA VAL A 44 -15.83 1.09 0.91
C VAL A 44 -14.50 1.15 0.17
N SER A 45 -13.44 1.70 0.80
CA SER A 45 -12.11 1.76 0.19
C SER A 45 -11.49 0.38 -0.03
N GLU A 46 -11.69 -0.55 0.90
CA GLU A 46 -11.21 -1.93 0.81
C GLU A 46 -11.99 -2.71 -0.25
N GLY A 47 -13.32 -2.58 -0.30
CA GLY A 47 -14.13 -3.17 -1.36
C GLY A 47 -13.77 -2.65 -2.76
N THR A 48 -13.48 -1.35 -2.92
CA THR A 48 -12.97 -0.84 -4.20
C THR A 48 -11.60 -1.42 -4.54
N LYS A 49 -10.69 -1.53 -3.58
CA LYS A 49 -9.35 -2.11 -3.81
C LYS A 49 -9.40 -3.60 -4.15
N GLU A 50 -10.24 -4.37 -3.46
CA GLU A 50 -10.35 -5.81 -3.66
C GLU A 50 -10.91 -6.16 -5.05
N ILE A 51 -11.79 -5.30 -5.59
CA ILE A 51 -12.29 -5.39 -6.97
C ILE A 51 -11.17 -5.09 -7.97
N GLU A 52 -10.28 -4.14 -7.68
CA GLU A 52 -9.18 -3.73 -8.56
C GLU A 52 -8.00 -4.73 -8.51
N ASP A 53 -7.62 -5.23 -7.33
CA ASP A 53 -6.56 -6.25 -7.13
C ASP A 53 -6.97 -7.65 -7.62
N SER A 54 -8.27 -7.97 -7.61
CA SER A 54 -8.79 -9.22 -8.19
C SER A 54 -8.67 -9.25 -9.72
N SER A 55 -8.55 -8.10 -10.38
CA SER A 55 -8.26 -7.99 -11.82
C SER A 55 -6.77 -8.14 -12.14
N ASP A 56 -5.86 -7.78 -11.22
CA ASP A 56 -4.40 -7.86 -11.43
C ASP A 56 -3.79 -9.21 -10.97
N SER A 57 -4.42 -9.90 -10.01
CA SER A 57 -3.93 -11.17 -9.47
C SER A 57 -4.00 -12.35 -10.46
N SER A 58 -4.63 -12.19 -11.63
CA SER A 58 -4.65 -13.22 -12.69
C SER A 58 -3.40 -13.21 -13.59
N GLN A 59 -2.48 -12.25 -13.46
CA GLN A 59 -1.31 -12.16 -14.36
C GLN A 59 0.00 -12.75 -13.80
N ASN A 60 0.09 -13.08 -12.50
CA ASN A 60 1.35 -13.57 -11.90
C ASN A 60 1.50 -15.11 -11.86
N ALA A 61 0.61 -15.87 -12.50
CA ALA A 61 0.62 -17.34 -12.50
C ALA A 61 1.04 -17.98 -13.85
N ARG A 62 1.61 -17.21 -14.79
CA ARG A 62 2.05 -17.72 -16.11
C ARG A 62 3.57 -17.73 -16.36
N THR A 63 4.39 -17.41 -15.37
CA THR A 63 5.86 -17.44 -15.50
C THR A 63 6.49 -18.33 -14.43
N ALA A 64 6.07 -19.58 -14.32
CA ALA A 64 6.71 -20.56 -13.43
C ALA A 64 6.67 -22.00 -13.95
N SER A 65 6.56 -22.21 -15.27
CA SER A 65 6.66 -23.56 -15.84
C SER A 65 6.98 -23.51 -17.33
N LEU A 66 8.27 -23.56 -17.67
CA LEU A 66 8.78 -24.27 -18.85
C LEU A 66 10.32 -24.36 -18.71
N PRO A 67 10.92 -25.55 -18.52
CA PRO A 67 12.31 -25.76 -18.80
C PRO A 67 12.46 -25.81 -20.33
N GLU A 68 12.76 -24.68 -20.97
CA GLU A 68 13.20 -24.72 -22.36
C GLU A 68 14.60 -25.35 -22.40
N HIS A 69 14.63 -26.57 -22.96
CA HIS A 69 15.83 -27.21 -23.48
C HIS A 69 16.49 -26.28 -24.50
N GLY A 70 17.51 -25.54 -24.06
CA GLY A 70 18.43 -24.83 -24.93
C GLY A 70 19.34 -25.83 -25.65
N ASP A 71 18.89 -26.23 -26.84
CA ASP A 71 19.65 -26.98 -27.83
C ASP A 71 20.95 -26.26 -28.21
N VAL A 72 21.89 -27.07 -28.66
CA VAL A 72 23.30 -26.85 -28.96
C VAL A 72 23.65 -25.54 -29.70
N THR A 73 24.60 -24.77 -29.15
CA THR A 73 25.48 -23.91 -29.98
C THR A 73 26.87 -23.81 -29.35
N PRO A 74 27.89 -24.46 -29.93
CA PRO A 74 29.28 -24.03 -29.80
C PRO A 74 29.84 -23.56 -31.16
N PRO A 75 31.01 -22.89 -31.23
CA PRO A 75 31.63 -21.93 -30.31
C PRO A 75 32.06 -20.63 -31.07
N ALA A 76 32.32 -19.52 -30.37
CA ALA A 76 33.15 -18.45 -30.94
C ALA A 76 33.78 -17.55 -29.86
N HIS A 77 35.11 -17.56 -29.87
CA HIS A 77 36.06 -16.51 -29.50
C HIS A 77 36.21 -16.08 -28.03
N ASP A 78 37.36 -16.51 -27.49
CA ASP A 78 38.44 -15.65 -26.96
C ASP A 78 38.03 -14.36 -26.25
N ASP A 79 38.32 -14.28 -24.96
CA ASP A 79 39.32 -13.32 -24.46
C ASP A 79 39.62 -13.59 -22.98
N ALA A 80 40.85 -14.06 -22.76
CA ALA A 80 41.81 -13.51 -21.81
C ALA A 80 41.36 -13.15 -20.36
N VAL A 81 42.06 -13.82 -19.43
CA VAL A 81 42.66 -13.22 -18.21
C VAL A 81 41.72 -13.06 -17.01
N LYS A 82 41.81 -14.00 -16.05
CA LYS A 82 42.67 -13.85 -14.85
C LYS A 82 42.44 -15.03 -13.89
N ALA A 83 43.16 -16.10 -14.16
CA ALA A 83 43.25 -17.29 -13.32
C ALA A 83 44.42 -17.11 -12.32
N ASP A 84 44.10 -17.24 -11.03
CA ASP A 84 44.89 -17.91 -9.98
C ASP A 84 46.41 -17.70 -9.92
N ALA A 85 46.87 -16.89 -8.96
CA ALA A 85 48.23 -16.99 -8.42
C ALA A 85 48.33 -16.33 -7.04
N LYS A 86 47.79 -16.98 -5.99
CA LYS A 86 48.41 -17.00 -4.65
C LYS A 86 47.59 -17.87 -3.70
N VAL A 87 48.30 -18.41 -2.71
CA VAL A 87 47.81 -19.16 -1.54
C VAL A 87 47.80 -20.67 -1.74
N ASP A 88 48.98 -21.21 -2.03
CA ASP A 88 49.45 -22.44 -1.38
C ASP A 88 50.98 -22.35 -1.23
N ALA A 89 51.51 -22.94 -0.16
CA ALA A 89 52.92 -23.03 0.23
C ALA A 89 53.50 -21.91 1.13
N GLU A 90 53.08 -21.89 2.41
CA GLU A 90 54.04 -21.64 3.51
C GLU A 90 53.55 -22.24 4.85
N LYS A 91 53.54 -23.57 4.97
CA LYS A 91 53.52 -24.26 6.28
C LYS A 91 54.40 -25.51 6.27
N HIS A 92 55.67 -25.27 6.02
CA HIS A 92 56.84 -26.05 6.45
C HIS A 92 57.96 -25.02 6.35
N LYS A 93 58.57 -24.53 7.43
CA LYS A 93 59.45 -25.32 8.30
C LYS A 93 60.19 -24.33 9.18
N ALA A 94 60.42 -24.72 10.43
CA ALA A 94 61.36 -24.11 11.40
C ALA A 94 60.95 -22.79 12.03
#